data_AF-A0A7G9QEH9-F1
#
_entry.id   AF-A0A7G9QEH9-F1
#
_cell.length_a   1.000
_cell.length_b   1.000
_cell.length_c   1.000
_cell.angle_alpha   90.00
_cell.angle_beta   90.00
_cell.angle_gamma   90.00
#
_symmetry.space_group_name_H-M   'P 1'
#
loop_
_entity.id
_entity.type
_entity.pdbx_description
1 polymer ?
#
loop_
_entity_poly.entity_id
_entity_poly.type
_entity_poly.pdbx_seq_one_letter_code
_entity_poly.pdbx_strand_id
1 'polypeptide(L)'
;MDIFQSPLMSLPGITPEEYSYLQQATTGLTEEQLRNFLMVYSSKRKNPSDMLIFCLIGLFAVPGLQRFIIGQIGMGILYLLTAGLCFIGSIIDVVNHKTLAFEHNQKMVFESLQMVRMGGFQ
;
A
#
# COMPACT_ATOMS: atom_id res chain seq x y z
N MET A 1 1.83 9.53 -26.55
CA MET A 1 1.49 8.20 -26.00
C MET A 1 0.09 8.29 -25.41
N ASP A 2 -0.80 7.40 -25.83
CA ASP A 2 -2.19 7.40 -25.37
C ASP A 2 -2.31 7.22 -23.87
N ILE A 3 -3.00 8.15 -23.23
CA ILE A 3 -3.36 8.15 -21.80
C ILE A 3 -4.12 6.86 -21.42
N PHE A 4 -4.70 6.17 -22.42
CA PHE A 4 -5.51 4.97 -22.29
C PHE A 4 -4.71 3.64 -22.19
N GLN A 5 -3.39 3.63 -22.37
CA GLN A 5 -2.54 2.43 -22.22
C GLN A 5 -1.51 2.55 -21.09
N SER A 6 -1.82 3.31 -20.02
CA SER A 6 -0.93 3.35 -18.86
C SER A 6 -0.83 1.96 -18.23
N PRO A 7 0.37 1.33 -18.17
CA PRO A 7 0.54 0.02 -17.57
C PRO A 7 0.09 -0.02 -16.10
N LEU A 8 -0.04 1.14 -15.45
CA LEU A 8 -0.58 1.32 -14.11
C LEU A 8 -2.02 0.79 -13.95
N MET A 9 -2.85 0.85 -15.01
CA MET A 9 -4.24 0.37 -14.96
C MET A 9 -4.34 -1.16 -14.89
N SER A 10 -3.24 -1.88 -15.16
CA SER A 10 -3.18 -3.33 -15.02
C SER A 10 -3.07 -3.80 -13.57
N LEU A 11 -2.83 -2.88 -12.63
CA LEU A 11 -2.67 -3.20 -11.22
C LEU A 11 -4.02 -3.61 -10.61
N PRO A 12 -4.11 -4.81 -10.00
CA PRO A 12 -5.37 -5.33 -9.49
C PRO A 12 -5.91 -4.45 -8.35
N GLY A 13 -7.17 -4.06 -8.38
CA GLY A 13 -7.79 -3.27 -7.30
C GLY A 13 -7.17 -1.89 -7.09
N ILE A 14 -6.56 -1.29 -8.12
CA ILE A 14 -6.05 0.09 -8.06
C ILE A 14 -7.18 1.08 -7.79
N THR A 15 -6.98 1.95 -6.80
CA THR A 15 -7.93 3.02 -6.50
C THR A 15 -7.65 4.25 -7.36
N PRO A 16 -8.65 5.12 -7.60
CA PRO A 16 -8.43 6.38 -8.31
C PRO A 16 -7.37 7.27 -7.64
N GLU A 17 -7.30 7.27 -6.31
CA GLU A 17 -6.28 8.04 -5.58
C GLU A 17 -4.88 7.48 -5.83
N GLU A 18 -4.73 6.15 -5.78
CA GLU A 18 -3.47 5.46 -6.06
C GLU A 18 -3.00 5.67 -7.49
N TYR A 19 -3.91 5.61 -8.46
CA TYR A 19 -3.60 5.88 -9.86
C TYR A 19 -3.10 7.31 -10.08
N SER A 20 -3.79 8.31 -9.52
CA SER A 20 -3.37 9.71 -9.62
C SER A 20 -2.00 9.95 -8.98
N TYR A 21 -1.76 9.33 -7.82
CA TYR A 21 -0.48 9.42 -7.14
C TYR A 21 0.65 8.77 -7.95
N LEU A 22 0.41 7.58 -8.51
CA LEU A 22 1.38 6.88 -9.35
C LEU A 22 1.73 7.68 -10.60
N GLN A 23 0.74 8.25 -11.31
CA GLN A 23 1.02 9.08 -12.48
C GLN A 23 1.99 10.23 -12.15
N GLN A 24 1.72 10.94 -11.06
CA GLN A 24 2.58 12.05 -10.61
C GLN A 24 3.97 11.55 -10.22
N ALA A 25 4.04 10.46 -9.46
CA ALA A 25 5.30 9.91 -8.96
C ALA A 25 6.19 9.31 -10.06
N THR A 26 5.60 8.75 -11.11
CA THR A 26 6.30 8.18 -12.27
C THR A 26 6.52 9.17 -13.42
N THR A 27 6.12 10.43 -13.25
CA THR A 27 6.33 11.46 -14.28
C THR A 27 7.84 11.62 -14.54
N GLY A 28 8.23 11.61 -15.81
CA GLY A 28 9.62 11.76 -16.25
C GLY A 28 10.47 10.49 -16.21
N LEU A 29 9.90 9.33 -15.84
CA LEU A 29 10.57 8.04 -16.04
C LEU A 29 10.60 7.65 -17.52
N THR A 30 11.68 7.00 -17.95
CA THR A 30 11.72 6.30 -19.25
C THR A 30 10.82 5.06 -19.23
N GLU A 31 10.49 4.51 -20.40
CA GLU A 31 9.69 3.26 -20.48
C GLU A 31 10.35 2.10 -19.74
N GLU A 32 11.66 1.97 -19.82
CA GLU A 32 12.44 0.95 -19.12
C GLU A 32 12.39 1.15 -17.60
N GLN A 33 12.59 2.39 -17.15
CA GLN A 33 12.46 2.74 -15.73
C GLN A 33 11.06 2.50 -15.19
N LEU A 34 10.01 2.80 -15.99
CA LEU A 34 8.62 2.56 -15.62
C LEU A 34 8.33 1.05 -15.50
N ARG A 35 8.84 0.24 -16.44
CA ARG A 35 8.72 -1.23 -16.37
C ARG A 35 9.40 -1.80 -15.13
N ASN A 36 10.64 -1.39 -14.86
CA ASN A 36 11.40 -1.82 -13.69
C ASN A 36 10.72 -1.37 -12.39
N PHE A 37 10.22 -0.13 -12.36
CA PHE A 37 9.42 0.38 -11.25
C PHE A 37 8.19 -0.51 -11.00
N LEU A 38 7.43 -0.83 -12.05
CA LEU A 38 6.22 -1.63 -11.94
C LEU A 38 6.48 -3.05 -11.45
N MET A 39 7.56 -3.69 -11.90
CA MET A 39 7.95 -5.02 -11.40
C MET A 39 8.19 -5.00 -9.89
N VAL A 40 8.95 -4.02 -9.42
CA VAL A 40 9.29 -3.92 -7.99
C VAL A 40 8.07 -3.48 -7.17
N TYR A 41 7.36 -2.46 -7.61
CA TYR A 41 6.21 -1.90 -6.92
C TYR A 41 5.05 -2.90 -6.81
N SER A 42 4.70 -3.60 -7.90
CA SER A 42 3.61 -4.59 -7.89
C SER A 42 3.85 -5.74 -6.91
N SER A 43 5.11 -6.12 -6.68
CA SER A 43 5.48 -7.17 -5.71
C SER A 43 5.33 -6.75 -4.24
N LYS A 44 5.45 -5.45 -3.95
CA LYS A 44 5.42 -4.88 -2.60
C LYS A 44 4.07 -4.28 -2.23
N ARG A 45 3.31 -3.84 -3.23
CA ARG A 45 1.98 -3.23 -3.11
C ARG A 45 1.01 -4.14 -2.35
N LYS A 46 0.13 -3.54 -1.54
CA LYS A 46 -0.98 -4.22 -0.87
C LYS A 46 -2.30 -3.82 -1.51
N ASN A 47 -3.14 -4.81 -1.83
CA ASN A 47 -4.47 -4.53 -2.33
C ASN A 47 -5.39 -4.09 -1.18
N PRO A 48 -6.22 -3.05 -1.38
CA PRO A 48 -7.18 -2.62 -0.35
C PRO A 48 -8.14 -3.74 0.09
N SER A 49 -8.58 -4.59 -0.83
CA SER A 49 -9.46 -5.72 -0.52
C SER A 49 -8.80 -6.74 0.40
N ASP A 50 -7.51 -7.03 0.21
CA ASP A 50 -6.76 -7.93 1.09
C ASP A 50 -6.60 -7.30 2.49
N MET A 51 -6.36 -5.98 2.54
CA MET A 51 -6.29 -5.23 3.79
C MET A 51 -7.59 -5.34 4.60
N LEU A 52 -8.75 -5.27 3.93
CA LEU A 52 -10.04 -5.47 4.59
C LEU A 52 -10.13 -6.86 5.26
N ILE A 53 -9.69 -7.91 4.56
CA ILE A 53 -9.68 -9.28 5.11
C ILE A 53 -8.78 -9.35 6.35
N PHE A 54 -7.59 -8.75 6.30
CA PHE A 54 -6.69 -8.70 7.46
C PHE A 54 -7.29 -7.90 8.62
N CYS A 55 -7.96 -6.77 8.35
CA CYS A 55 -8.67 -6.00 9.38
C CYS A 55 -9.81 -6.81 10.01
N LEU A 56 -10.57 -7.58 9.22
CA LEU A 56 -11.63 -8.45 9.73
C LEU A 56 -11.07 -9.58 10.61
N ILE A 57 -9.97 -10.22 10.20
CA ILE A 57 -9.28 -11.22 11.04
C ILE A 57 -8.75 -10.57 12.32
N GLY A 58 -8.13 -9.39 12.22
CA GLY A 58 -7.64 -8.62 13.37
C GLY A 58 -8.75 -8.18 14.32
N LEU A 59 -9.99 -8.03 13.83
CA LEU A 59 -11.16 -7.72 14.66
C LEU A 59 -11.58 -8.92 15.53
N PHE A 60 -11.50 -10.15 15.03
CA PHE A 60 -12.00 -11.34 15.75
C PHE A 60 -10.92 -12.20 16.43
N ALA A 61 -9.68 -12.19 15.92
CA ALA A 61 -8.61 -13.07 16.39
C ALA A 61 -7.53 -12.32 17.21
N VAL A 62 -6.91 -11.29 16.63
CA VAL A 62 -5.77 -10.58 17.25
C VAL A 62 -5.86 -9.07 16.98
N PRO A 63 -6.26 -8.25 17.97
CA PRO A 63 -6.38 -6.81 17.79
C PRO A 63 -5.02 -6.17 17.43
N GLY A 64 -5.01 -5.36 16.38
CA GLY A 64 -3.84 -4.59 15.95
C GLY A 64 -2.92 -5.30 14.94
N LEU A 65 -3.19 -6.54 14.54
CA LEU A 65 -2.37 -7.28 13.56
C LEU A 65 -2.20 -6.51 12.24
N GLN A 66 -3.27 -5.87 11.76
CA GLN A 66 -3.22 -5.04 10.55
C GLN A 66 -2.18 -3.92 10.65
N ARG A 67 -2.05 -3.25 11.81
CA ARG A 67 -1.08 -2.16 12.01
C ARG A 67 0.38 -2.64 11.91
N PHE A 68 0.65 -3.89 12.32
CA PHE A 68 1.95 -4.52 12.10
C PHE A 68 2.24 -4.80 10.62
N ILE A 69 1.25 -5.27 9.87
CA ILE A 69 1.39 -5.57 8.42
C ILE A 69 1.69 -4.30 7.61
N ILE A 70 1.12 -3.16 8.03
CA ILE A 70 1.30 -1.85 7.37
C ILE A 70 2.66 -1.20 7.77
N GLY A 71 3.39 -1.81 8.72
CA GLY A 71 4.67 -1.30 9.24
C GLY A 71 4.54 -0.23 10.32
N GLN A 72 3.36 -0.06 10.90
CA GLN A 72 3.09 0.88 12.01
C GLN A 72 3.27 0.17 13.36
N ILE A 73 4.50 -0.29 13.63
CA ILE A 73 4.82 -1.16 14.79
C ILE A 73 4.42 -0.50 16.12
N GLY A 74 4.65 0.81 16.29
CA GLY A 74 4.26 1.53 17.51
C GLY A 74 2.74 1.52 17.76
N MET A 75 1.95 1.75 16.71
CA MET A 75 0.47 1.68 16.79
C MET A 75 -0.01 0.25 17.04
N GLY A 76 0.65 -0.75 16.44
CA GLY A 76 0.39 -2.15 16.68
C GLY A 76 0.61 -2.56 18.14
N ILE A 77 1.71 -2.11 18.75
CA ILE A 77 2.02 -2.40 20.17
C ILE A 77 1.02 -1.70 21.09
N LEU A 78 0.65 -0.45 20.79
CA LEU A 78 -0.40 0.27 21.53
C LEU A 78 -1.72 -0.51 21.49
N TYR A 79 -2.12 -1.01 20.33
CA TYR A 79 -3.33 -1.82 20.17
C TYR A 79 -3.20 -3.16 20.91
N LEU A 80 -2.07 -3.84 20.86
CA LEU A 80 -1.88 -5.11 21.60
C LEU A 80 -1.98 -4.92 23.11
N LEU A 81 -1.31 -3.92 23.68
CA LEU A 81 -1.28 -3.67 25.13
C LEU A 81 -2.61 -3.15 25.68
N THR A 82 -3.47 -2.67 24.81
CA THR A 82 -4.79 -2.14 25.17
C THR A 82 -5.96 -3.03 24.74
N ALA A 83 -5.68 -4.24 24.25
CA ALA A 83 -6.66 -5.14 23.62
C ALA A 83 -7.49 -4.43 22.50
N GLY A 84 -6.81 -3.57 21.73
CA GLY A 84 -7.36 -2.73 20.69
C GLY A 84 -8.34 -1.68 21.22
N LEU A 85 -8.12 -1.15 22.43
CA LEU A 85 -9.06 -0.31 23.22
C LEU A 85 -10.54 -0.53 22.89
N CYS A 86 -11.04 -1.73 23.21
CA CYS A 86 -12.44 -2.18 23.10
C CYS A 86 -13.01 -2.29 21.67
N PHE A 87 -12.29 -2.90 20.71
CA PHE A 87 -12.74 -3.15 19.32
C PHE A 87 -12.97 -1.90 18.45
N ILE A 88 -13.16 -0.72 19.04
CA ILE A 88 -13.40 0.54 18.34
C ILE A 88 -12.24 0.85 17.38
N GLY A 89 -11.00 0.65 17.82
CA GLY A 89 -9.82 0.84 16.96
C GLY A 89 -9.83 -0.06 15.73
N SER A 90 -10.17 -1.35 15.90
CA SER A 90 -10.27 -2.29 14.78
C SER A 90 -11.45 -1.97 13.85
N ILE A 91 -12.58 -1.47 14.38
CA ILE A 91 -13.71 -1.01 13.56
C ILE A 91 -13.30 0.21 12.71
N ILE A 92 -12.59 1.17 13.30
CA ILE A 92 -12.05 2.33 12.57
C ILE A 92 -11.08 1.86 11.48
N ASP A 93 -10.25 0.85 11.74
CA ASP A 93 -9.34 0.27 10.75
C ASP A 93 -10.08 -0.46 9.62
N VAL A 94 -11.21 -1.12 9.91
CA VAL A 94 -12.08 -1.70 8.88
C VAL A 94 -12.70 -0.61 8.00
N VAL A 95 -13.16 0.50 8.58
CA VAL A 95 -13.71 1.62 7.79
C VAL A 95 -12.61 2.30 6.95
N ASN A 96 -11.42 2.47 7.53
CA ASN A 96 -10.29 3.17 6.91
C ASN A 96 -9.30 2.24 6.18
N HIS A 97 -9.65 0.97 5.92
CA HIS A 97 -8.74 -0.01 5.32
C HIS A 97 -8.14 0.44 3.97
N LYS A 98 -8.91 1.20 3.16
CA LYS A 98 -8.42 1.75 1.89
C LYS A 98 -7.33 2.80 2.11
N THR A 99 -7.52 3.68 3.07
CA THR A 99 -6.54 4.70 3.46
C THR A 99 -5.28 4.04 4.00
N LEU A 100 -5.43 3.00 4.83
CA LEU A 100 -4.30 2.24 5.36
C LEU A 100 -3.49 1.54 4.26
N ALA A 101 -4.17 0.92 3.29
CA ALA A 101 -3.51 0.33 2.13
C ALA A 101 -2.80 1.40 1.28
N PHE A 102 -3.45 2.55 1.07
CA PHE A 102 -2.87 3.65 0.31
C PHE A 102 -1.62 4.23 0.99
N GLU A 103 -1.64 4.48 2.30
CA GLU A 103 -0.48 4.95 3.08
C GLU A 103 0.71 3.98 2.96
N HIS A 104 0.45 2.67 3.00
CA HIS A 104 1.48 1.66 2.76
C HIS A 104 2.02 1.75 1.34
N ASN A 105 1.13 1.78 0.36
CA ASN A 105 1.51 1.78 -1.05
C ASN A 105 2.30 3.05 -1.41
N GLN A 106 2.01 4.21 -0.82
CA GLN A 106 2.80 5.43 -0.99
C GLN A 106 4.26 5.25 -0.55
N LYS A 107 4.50 4.59 0.61
CA LYS A 107 5.85 4.25 1.06
C LYS A 107 6.54 3.32 0.04
N MET A 108 5.81 2.35 -0.50
CA MET A 108 6.33 1.42 -1.50
C MET A 108 6.64 2.08 -2.85
N VAL A 109 5.87 3.10 -3.25
CA VAL A 109 6.20 3.92 -4.43
C VAL A 109 7.54 4.61 -4.22
N PHE A 110 7.74 5.26 -3.07
CA PHE A 110 9.00 5.95 -2.78
C PHE A 110 10.20 4.99 -2.80
N GLU A 111 10.11 3.85 -2.11
CA GLU A 111 11.16 2.84 -2.14
C GLU A 111 11.42 2.30 -3.55
N SER A 112 10.36 2.04 -4.31
CA SER A 112 10.46 1.51 -5.69
C SER A 112 11.11 2.51 -6.64
N LEU A 113 10.77 3.80 -6.51
CA LEU A 113 11.40 4.87 -7.28
C LEU A 113 12.87 5.05 -6.93
N GLN A 114 13.22 4.98 -5.64
CA GLN A 114 14.62 5.06 -5.22
C GLN A 114 15.44 3.92 -5.80
N MET A 115 14.94 2.68 -5.76
CA MET A 115 15.65 1.52 -6.33
C MET A 115 15.89 1.67 -7.84
N VAL A 116 14.92 2.21 -8.58
CA VAL A 116 15.05 2.44 -10.03
C VAL A 116 16.01 3.59 -10.33
N ARG A 117 15.94 4.70 -9.58
CA ARG A 117 16.79 5.88 -9.79
C ARG A 117 18.24 5.68 -9.35
N MET A 118 18.49 4.81 -8.37
CA MET A 118 19.84 4.52 -7.86
C MET A 118 20.57 3.43 -8.67
N GLY A 119 19.98 2.93 -9.77
CA GLY A 119 20.67 2.03 -10.68
C GLY A 119 20.60 0.54 -10.31
N GLY A 120 19.46 0.06 -9.80
CA GLY A 120 19.27 -1.37 -9.50
C GLY A 120 19.25 -2.33 -10.70
N PHE A 121 19.43 -1.83 -11.92
CA PHE A 121 19.56 -2.63 -13.14
C PHE A 121 20.63 -1.97 -14.03
N GLN A 122 21.88 -2.41 -13.87
CA GLN A 122 22.95 -2.24 -14.85
C GLN A 122 22.98 -3.46 -15.77
#